data_AF-A0A8T7BPN4-F1
#
_entry.id   AF-A0A8T7BPN4-F1
#
_cell.length_a   1.000
_cell.length_b   1.000
_cell.length_c   1.000
_cell.angle_alpha   90.00
_cell.angle_beta   90.00
_cell.angle_gamma   90.00
#
_symmetry.space_group_name_H-M   'P 1'
#
loop_
_entity.id
_entity.type
_entity.pdbx_description
1 polymer ?
#
loop_
_entity_poly.entity_id
_entity_poly.type
_entity_poly.pdbx_seq_one_letter_code
_entity_poly.pdbx_strand_id
1 'polypeptide(L)' 'MKTSELRSKSEQELREELTALLREQFNLRMQRGVNPDAVRSDQFTKVRRNIARVKTVMSANRKGEQS' A
#
# COMPACT_ATOMS: atom_id res chain seq x y z
N MET A 1 6.43 -6.65 -2.32
CA MET A 1 6.86 -5.25 -2.09
C MET A 1 8.02 -5.24 -1.11
N LYS A 2 9.24 -4.98 -1.60
CA LYS A 2 10.42 -4.79 -0.73
C LYS A 2 10.57 -3.30 -0.43
N THR A 3 10.89 -2.98 0.82
CA THR A 3 11.00 -1.59 1.30
C THR A 3 12.15 -0.82 0.63
N SER A 4 13.15 -1.55 0.10
CA SER A 4 14.27 -0.99 -0.66
C SER A 4 13.81 -0.34 -1.96
N GLU A 5 12.91 -0.98 -2.71
CA GLU A 5 12.39 -0.50 -3.99
C GLU A 5 11.51 0.76 -3.82
N LEU A 6 10.85 0.89 -2.68
CA LEU A 6 10.02 2.06 -2.35
C LEU A 6 10.85 3.32 -2.06
N ARG A 7 12.06 3.17 -1.50
CA ARG A 7 12.92 4.31 -1.18
C ARG A 7 13.54 4.94 -2.44
N SER A 8 13.66 4.18 -3.52
CA SER A 8 14.19 4.63 -4.80
C SER A 8 13.17 5.42 -5.63
N LYS A 9 11.87 5.30 -5.30
CA LYS A 9 10.77 5.94 -6.04
C LYS A 9 10.60 7.40 -5.62
N SER A 10 10.14 8.22 -6.55
CA SER A 10 9.81 9.63 -6.28
C SER A 10 8.56 9.75 -5.39
N GLU A 11 8.35 10.93 -4.76
CA GLU A 11 7.15 11.15 -3.95
C GLU A 11 5.85 11.00 -4.78
N GLN A 12 5.91 11.37 -6.05
CA GLN A 12 4.78 11.27 -6.99
C GLN A 12 4.46 9.80 -7.31
N GLU A 13 5.47 9.00 -7.62
CA GLU A 13 5.32 7.55 -7.83
C GLU A 13 4.81 6.83 -6.57
N LEU A 14 5.27 7.25 -5.39
CA LEU A 14 4.78 6.70 -4.12
C LEU A 14 3.30 7.01 -3.88
N ARG A 15 2.83 8.20 -4.29
CA ARG A 15 1.40 8.57 -4.21
C ARG A 15 0.54 7.80 -5.22
N GLU A 16 1.05 7.57 -6.42
CA GLU A 16 0.38 6.74 -7.43
C GLU A 16 0.26 5.30 -6.97
N GLU A 17 1.34 4.72 -6.45
CA GLU A 17 1.37 3.38 -5.86
C GLU A 17 0.41 3.25 -4.68
N LEU A 18 0.35 4.26 -3.80
CA LEU A 18 -0.60 4.30 -2.69
C LEU A 18 -2.05 4.26 -3.21
N THR A 19 -2.33 5.01 -4.28
CA THR A 19 -3.67 5.07 -4.89
C THR A 19 -4.04 3.72 -5.52
N ALA A 20 -3.10 3.06 -6.18
CA ALA A 20 -3.29 1.71 -6.72
C ALA A 20 -3.60 0.69 -5.62
N LEU A 21 -2.82 0.69 -4.52
CA LEU A 21 -3.03 -0.20 -3.38
C LEU A 21 -4.38 0.06 -2.68
N LEU A 22 -4.85 1.30 -2.62
CA LEU A 22 -6.16 1.64 -2.07
C LEU A 22 -7.31 1.12 -2.95
N ARG A 23 -7.17 1.20 -4.28
CA ARG A 23 -8.14 0.58 -5.20
C ARG A 23 -8.16 -0.94 -5.05
N GLU A 24 -6.99 -1.57 -4.93
CA GLU A 24 -6.90 -3.01 -4.68
C GLU A 24 -7.58 -3.39 -3.35
N GLN A 25 -7.34 -2.62 -2.29
CA GLN A 25 -8.02 -2.80 -1.01
C GLN A 25 -9.55 -2.70 -1.14
N PHE A 26 -10.04 -1.73 -1.90
CA PHE A 26 -11.48 -1.56 -2.14
C PHE A 26 -12.05 -2.76 -2.89
N ASN A 27 -11.39 -3.20 -3.97
CA ASN A 27 -11.80 -4.39 -4.73
C ASN A 27 -11.86 -5.64 -3.87
N LEU A 28 -10.85 -5.85 -3.00
CA LEU A 28 -10.84 -6.96 -2.05
C LEU A 28 -12.02 -6.89 -1.06
N ARG A 29 -12.34 -5.69 -0.53
CA ARG A 29 -13.52 -5.52 0.34
C ARG A 29 -14.82 -5.82 -0.39
N MET A 30 -14.96 -5.36 -1.63
CA MET A 30 -16.13 -5.66 -2.46
C MET A 30 -16.27 -7.15 -2.73
N GLN A 31 -15.17 -7.83 -3.11
CA GLN A 31 -15.16 -9.29 -3.30
C GLN A 31 -15.55 -10.06 -2.03
N ARG A 32 -15.12 -9.58 -0.86
CA ARG A 32 -15.53 -10.15 0.43
C ARG A 32 -17.02 -9.98 0.72
N GLY A 33 -17.62 -8.87 0.28
CA GLY A 33 -19.06 -8.65 0.40
C GLY A 33 -19.88 -9.54 -0.54
N VAL A 34 -19.38 -9.81 -1.75
CA VAL A 34 -20.10 -10.62 -2.75
C VAL A 34 -19.94 -12.11 -2.49
N ASN A 35 -18.73 -12.59 -2.17
CA ASN A 35 -18.43 -14.02 -1.97
C ASN A 35 -17.49 -14.22 -0.77
N PRO A 36 -18.02 -14.32 0.47
CA PRO A 36 -17.21 -14.39 1.69
C PRO A 36 -16.25 -15.58 1.72
N ASP A 37 -16.65 -16.72 1.17
CA ASP A 37 -15.89 -17.99 1.23
C ASP A 37 -14.73 -18.07 0.23
N ALA A 38 -14.75 -17.23 -0.81
CA ALA A 38 -13.71 -17.18 -1.84
C ALA A 38 -12.50 -16.30 -1.45
N VAL A 39 -12.62 -15.54 -0.36
CA VAL A 39 -11.63 -14.51 -0.02
C VAL A 39 -10.48 -15.06 0.80
N ARG A 40 -9.30 -15.05 0.20
CA ARG A 40 -8.05 -15.37 0.89
C ARG A 40 -7.66 -14.23 1.84
N SER A 41 -7.76 -14.47 3.15
CA SER A 41 -7.51 -13.48 4.21
C SER A 41 -6.06 -12.95 4.26
N ASP A 42 -5.13 -13.68 3.66
CA ASP A 42 -3.72 -13.30 3.52
C ASP A 42 -3.54 -12.07 2.60
N GLN A 43 -4.36 -11.95 1.54
CA GLN A 43 -4.28 -10.83 0.60
C GLN A 43 -4.64 -9.50 1.27
N PHE A 44 -5.69 -9.49 2.10
CA PHE A 44 -6.03 -8.31 2.91
C PHE A 44 -4.89 -7.84 3.81
N THR A 45 -4.17 -8.79 4.41
CA THR A 45 -3.06 -8.48 5.31
C THR A 45 -1.84 -8.00 4.52
N LYS A 46 -1.58 -8.56 3.34
CA LYS A 46 -0.53 -8.09 2.42
C LYS A 46 -0.78 -6.65 1.95
N VAL A 47 -1.97 -6.34 1.45
CA VAL A 47 -2.32 -5.00 0.97
C VAL A 47 -2.23 -3.96 2.09
N ARG A 48 -2.76 -4.26 3.28
CA ARG A 48 -2.63 -3.37 4.46
C ARG A 48 -1.17 -3.09 4.82
N ARG A 49 -0.32 -4.12 4.83
CA ARG A 49 1.12 -3.97 5.12
C ARG A 49 1.85 -3.15 4.03
N ASN A 50 1.48 -3.32 2.77
CA ASN A 50 2.06 -2.56 1.67
C ASN A 50 1.71 -1.06 1.78
N ILE A 51 0.45 -0.73 2.07
CA ILE A 51 0.00 0.65 2.31
C ILE A 51 0.79 1.28 3.47
N ALA A 52 0.95 0.54 4.58
CA ALA A 52 1.72 1.03 5.73
C ALA A 52 3.18 1.33 5.35
N ARG A 53 3.85 0.44 4.61
CA ARG A 53 5.23 0.64 4.15
C ARG A 53 5.38 1.88 3.27
N VAL A 54 4.48 2.08 2.31
CA VAL A 54 4.50 3.28 1.44
C VAL A 54 4.37 4.55 2.27
N LYS A 55 3.40 4.61 3.20
CA LYS A 55 3.22 5.75 4.11
C LYS A 55 4.46 6.00 4.98
N THR A 56 5.10 4.94 5.49
CA THR A 56 6.32 5.08 6.29
C THR A 56 7.47 5.64 5.47
N VAL A 57 7.67 5.19 4.22
CA VAL A 57 8.72 5.71 3.34
C VAL A 57 8.45 7.17 2.99
N MET A 58 7.22 7.54 2.63
CA MET A 58 6.86 8.93 2.38
C MET A 58 7.15 9.83 3.60
N SER A 59 6.81 9.35 4.81
CA SER A 59 7.10 10.09 6.04
C SER A 59 8.61 10.16 6.35
N ALA A 60 9.38 9.14 6.01
CA ALA A 60 10.84 9.13 6.20
C ALA A 60 11.52 10.12 5.26
N ASN A 61 11.12 10.15 3.99
CA ASN A 61 11.63 11.11 3.01
C ASN A 61 11.37 12.55 3.44
N ARG A 62 10.13 12.84 3.88
CA ARG A 62 9.74 14.18 4.38
C ARG A 62 10.52 14.62 5.62
N LYS A 63 10.90 13.68 6.51
CA LYS A 63 11.73 13.99 7.69
C LYS A 63 13.19 14.26 7.33
N GLY A 64 13.71 13.57 6.30
CA GLY A 64 15.06 13.80 5.79
C GLY A 64 15.26 15.16 5.12
N GLU A 65 14.21 15.72 4.51
CA GLU A 65 14.22 17.08 3.94
C GLU A 65 14.12 18.21 4.98
N GLN A 66 13.73 17.89 6.22
CA GLN A 66 13.53 18.88 7.29
C GLN A 66 14.72 18.97 8.28
N SER A 67 15.81 18.24 8.04
CA SER A 67 17.02 18.23 8.88
C SER A 67 18.21 18.85 8.18
#